data_AF-A0A2I4CDT2-F1
#
_entry.id   AF-A0A2I4CDT2-F1
#
_cell.length_a   1.000
_cell.length_b   1.000
_cell.length_c   1.000
_cell.angle_alpha   90.00
_cell.angle_beta   90.00
_cell.angle_gamma   90.00
#
_symmetry.space_group_name_H-M   'P 1'
#
loop_
_entity.id
_entity.type
_entity.pdbx_description
1 polymer ?
#
loop_
_entity_poly.entity_id
_entity_poly.type
_entity_poly.pdbx_seq_one_letter_code
_entity_poly.pdbx_strand_id
1 'polypeptide(L)'
;MESVFVRFESYNFEADQRFAAGLKTLEKSEKSREETEMLNLKLFYYNRFVEPIDQQSYRTWCSSSHHVKASDLQQDQRNLSPSDSENQTETSAHPETKQLSFAEVLQLVQEGKEVPGVTKLDIKPSNQSPTPSQMQQVRKPWETSSS
;
A
#
# COMPACT_ATOMS: atom_id res chain seq x y z
N MET A 1 28.64 11.13 -17.22
CA MET A 1 27.29 11.51 -16.78
C MET A 1 27.07 10.81 -15.45
N GLU A 2 26.88 11.54 -14.37
CA GLU A 2 26.67 10.94 -13.05
C GLU A 2 25.32 10.22 -13.02
N SER A 3 25.25 9.07 -12.33
CA SER A 3 23.99 8.35 -12.18
C SER A 3 23.02 9.17 -11.31
N VAL A 4 21.72 9.05 -11.58
CA VAL A 4 20.66 9.65 -10.74
C VAL A 4 20.78 9.23 -9.27
N PHE A 5 21.28 8.02 -9.01
CA PHE A 5 21.48 7.51 -7.65
C PHE A 5 22.59 8.26 -6.89
N VAL A 6 23.67 8.64 -7.58
CA VAL A 6 24.77 9.41 -7.00
C VAL A 6 24.32 10.84 -6.70
N ARG A 7 23.51 11.43 -7.58
CA ARG A 7 22.93 12.76 -7.38
C ARG A 7 21.90 12.79 -6.26
N PHE A 8 21.16 11.71 -6.08
CA PHE A 8 20.26 11.53 -4.93
C PHE A 8 21.04 11.46 -3.59
N GLU A 9 22.13 10.70 -3.54
CA GLU A 9 22.99 10.57 -2.35
C GLU A 9 23.70 11.89 -1.99
N SER A 10 24.10 12.68 -2.99
CA SER A 10 24.74 13.99 -2.77
C SER A 10 23.75 15.14 -2.55
N TYR A 11 22.44 14.88 -2.64
CA TYR A 11 21.42 15.91 -2.47
C TYR A 11 21.26 16.30 -1.00
N ASN A 12 21.38 17.61 -0.72
CA ASN A 12 21.28 18.13 0.64
C ASN A 12 19.81 18.39 1.02
N PHE A 13 19.16 17.36 1.57
CA PHE A 13 17.77 17.43 2.06
C PHE A 13 17.58 18.38 3.25
N GLU A 14 18.62 18.61 4.07
CA GLU A 14 18.54 19.46 5.26
C GLU A 14 18.53 20.95 4.91
N ALA A 15 19.21 21.33 3.83
CA ALA A 15 19.20 22.69 3.32
C ALA A 15 17.88 23.06 2.60
N ASP A 16 17.08 22.08 2.17
CA ASP A 16 15.83 22.34 1.47
C ASP A 16 14.69 22.67 2.45
N GLN A 17 14.29 23.94 2.45
CA GLN A 17 13.24 24.48 3.31
C GLN A 17 11.87 23.82 3.08
N ARG A 18 11.56 23.37 1.85
CA ARG A 18 10.27 22.72 1.54
C ARG A 18 10.22 21.32 2.14
N PHE A 19 11.32 20.58 2.02
CA PHE A 19 11.45 19.26 2.64
C PHE A 19 11.38 19.38 4.18
N ALA A 20 12.15 20.30 4.77
CA ALA A 20 12.15 20.55 6.21
C ALA A 20 10.78 21.01 6.75
N ALA A 21 10.05 21.85 6.01
CA ALA A 21 8.70 22.27 6.39
C ALA A 21 7.70 21.10 6.36
N GLY A 22 7.82 20.21 5.36
CA GLY A 22 7.02 18.98 5.29
C GLY A 22 7.28 18.04 6.47
N LEU A 23 8.55 17.89 6.85
CA LEU A 23 8.97 17.00 7.95
C LEU A 23 8.37 17.41 9.31
N LYS A 24 8.30 18.72 9.59
CA LYS A 24 7.67 19.27 10.81
C LYS A 24 6.18 18.95 10.94
N THR A 25 5.51 18.68 9.82
CA THR A 25 4.10 18.27 9.81
C THR A 25 3.96 16.79 10.19
N LEU A 26 4.98 15.97 9.88
CA LEU A 26 4.99 14.53 10.08
C LEU A 26 5.47 14.12 11.48
N GLU A 27 6.41 14.86 12.07
CA GLU A 27 6.96 14.61 13.43
C GLU A 27 5.91 14.63 14.56
N LYS A 28 4.68 15.09 14.31
CA LYS A 28 3.58 15.04 15.29
C LYS A 28 3.00 13.62 15.51
N SER A 29 3.38 12.64 14.71
CA SER A 29 2.94 11.23 14.84
C SER A 29 4.08 10.37 15.38
N GLU A 30 3.90 9.75 16.54
CA GLU A 30 4.99 9.09 17.28
C GLU A 30 5.57 7.82 16.62
N LYS A 31 6.91 7.82 16.56
CA LYS A 31 7.94 6.80 16.85
C LYS A 31 7.87 5.37 16.29
N SER A 32 9.03 5.03 15.72
CA SER A 32 9.57 3.68 15.42
C SER A 32 9.32 3.11 14.02
N ARG A 33 9.80 3.83 12.99
CA ARG A 33 10.36 3.22 11.78
C ARG A 33 11.26 4.19 11.00
N GLU A 34 12.14 4.86 11.72
CA GLU A 34 12.76 6.11 11.29
C GLU A 34 13.60 6.00 10.00
N GLU A 35 14.43 4.96 9.84
CA GLU A 35 15.35 4.92 8.69
C GLU A 35 14.67 4.55 7.37
N THR A 36 13.81 3.53 7.38
CA THR A 36 13.11 3.08 6.16
C THR A 36 12.09 4.12 5.70
N GLU A 37 11.37 4.74 6.64
CA GLU A 37 10.42 5.80 6.32
C GLU A 37 11.13 7.07 5.85
N MET A 38 12.24 7.46 6.49
CA MET A 38 13.05 8.59 6.06
C MET A 38 13.58 8.39 4.64
N LEU A 39 14.10 7.21 4.31
CA LEU A 39 14.58 6.92 2.97
C LEU A 39 13.44 6.97 1.94
N ASN A 40 12.29 6.37 2.25
CA ASN A 40 11.12 6.42 1.38
C ASN A 40 10.62 7.87 1.16
N LEU A 41 10.65 8.70 2.20
CA LEU A 41 10.22 10.09 2.12
C LEU A 41 11.19 10.94 1.28
N LYS A 42 12.50 10.74 1.48
CA LYS A 42 13.55 11.35 0.65
C LYS A 42 13.39 10.97 -0.82
N LEU A 43 13.20 9.68 -1.12
CA LEU A 43 12.95 9.16 -2.48
C LEU A 43 11.69 9.76 -3.10
N PHE A 44 10.59 9.81 -2.34
CA PHE A 44 9.34 10.39 -2.80
C PHE A 44 9.49 11.87 -3.14
N TYR A 45 10.10 12.66 -2.24
CA TYR A 45 10.34 14.08 -2.45
C TYR A 45 11.22 14.32 -3.67
N TYR A 46 12.34 13.61 -3.77
CA TYR A 46 13.28 13.76 -4.86
C TYR A 46 12.65 13.43 -6.22
N ASN A 47 11.90 12.32 -6.31
CA ASN A 47 11.16 11.94 -7.51
C ASN A 47 10.12 13.01 -7.90
N ARG A 48 9.41 13.57 -6.90
CA ARG A 48 8.33 14.53 -7.13
C ARG A 48 8.81 15.92 -7.55
N PHE A 49 9.96 16.37 -7.04
CA PHE A 49 10.37 17.78 -7.11
C PHE A 49 11.76 18.03 -7.72
N VAL A 50 12.63 17.03 -7.81
CA VAL A 50 14.02 17.19 -8.30
C VAL A 50 14.21 16.48 -9.64
N GLU A 51 14.19 15.16 -9.63
CA GLU A 51 14.41 14.33 -10.82
C GLU A 51 13.77 12.94 -10.61
N PRO A 52 13.12 12.35 -11.63
CA PRO A 52 12.53 11.02 -11.52
C PRO A 52 13.58 9.97 -11.12
N ILE A 53 13.29 9.26 -10.03
CA ILE A 53 14.11 8.16 -9.51
C ILE A 53 13.22 6.97 -9.16
N ASP A 54 13.60 5.80 -9.65
CA ASP A 54 12.89 4.56 -9.35
C ASP A 54 13.41 3.93 -8.05
N GLN A 55 12.47 3.58 -7.17
CA GLN A 55 12.78 3.03 -5.86
C GLN A 55 13.41 1.63 -5.96
N GLN A 56 12.95 0.79 -6.89
CA GLN A 56 13.43 -0.59 -7.02
C GLN A 56 14.86 -0.61 -7.59
N SER A 57 15.12 0.25 -8.56
CA SER A 57 16.44 0.47 -9.16
C SER A 57 17.44 1.04 -8.16
N TYR A 58 17.01 2.00 -7.33
CA TYR A 58 17.84 2.54 -6.24
C TYR A 58 18.22 1.45 -5.23
N ARG A 59 17.27 0.61 -4.79
CA ARG A 59 17.55 -0.51 -3.87
C ARG A 59 18.56 -1.50 -4.45
N THR A 60 18.41 -1.82 -5.73
CA THR A 60 19.33 -2.72 -6.45
C THR A 60 20.73 -2.13 -6.53
N TRP A 61 20.82 -0.85 -6.88
CA TRP A 61 22.07 -0.10 -6.93
C TRP A 61 22.75 -0.01 -5.55
N CYS A 62 21.98 0.21 -4.48
CA CYS A 62 22.49 0.14 -3.12
C CYS A 62 23.05 -1.26 -2.80
N SER A 63 22.35 -2.34 -3.14
CA SER A 63 22.85 -3.71 -2.89
C SER A 63 24.14 -4.00 -3.66
N SER A 64 24.29 -3.45 -4.86
CA SER A 64 25.54 -3.59 -5.65
C SER A 64 26.68 -2.68 -5.14
N SER A 65 26.38 -1.52 -4.57
CA SER A 65 27.40 -0.61 -3.99
C SER A 65 27.81 -0.98 -2.55
N HIS A 66 26.96 -1.65 -1.78
CA HIS A 66 27.19 -1.95 -0.35
C HIS A 66 27.97 -3.26 -0.07
N HIS A 67 28.78 -3.77 -0.99
CA HIS A 67 29.73 -4.86 -0.71
C HIS A 67 30.95 -4.38 0.11
N VAL A 68 30.74 -3.74 1.28
CA VAL A 68 31.75 -3.67 2.37
C VAL A 68 31.10 -3.56 3.78
N LYS A 69 29.81 -3.29 3.96
CA LYS A 69 29.23 -3.21 5.33
C LYS A 69 27.84 -3.81 5.43
N ALA A 70 27.77 -5.14 5.48
CA ALA A 70 26.69 -5.87 6.14
C ALA A 70 27.16 -7.31 6.38
N SER A 71 27.95 -7.51 7.43
CA SER A 71 27.87 -8.77 8.16
C SER A 71 26.52 -8.78 8.87
N ASP A 72 25.89 -9.95 8.87
CA ASP A 72 24.65 -10.30 9.56
C ASP A 72 23.34 -9.78 8.95
N LEU A 73 22.86 -10.53 7.95
CA LEU A 73 21.53 -11.17 7.95
C LEU A 73 21.54 -12.24 6.84
N GLN A 74 22.09 -13.43 7.16
CA GLN A 74 21.88 -14.67 6.42
C GLN A 74 20.37 -14.93 6.33
N GLN A 75 19.74 -14.98 5.15
CA GLN A 75 19.74 -16.08 4.19
C GLN A 75 19.53 -17.45 4.86
N ASP A 76 18.28 -17.93 4.87
CA ASP A 76 18.05 -19.36 4.70
C ASP A 76 16.74 -19.66 3.95
N GLN A 77 16.90 -19.93 2.64
CA GLN A 77 16.01 -20.81 1.90
C GLN A 77 16.70 -22.18 1.85
N ARG A 78 16.15 -23.23 2.50
CA ARG A 78 16.15 -24.61 1.99
C ARG A 78 15.07 -25.49 2.66
N ASN A 79 14.33 -26.18 1.78
CA ASN A 79 13.85 -27.56 1.85
C ASN A 79 12.99 -28.10 3.02
N LEU A 80 11.76 -28.47 2.65
CA LEU A 80 11.11 -29.79 2.78
C LEU A 80 11.21 -30.54 4.13
N SER A 81 10.11 -30.57 4.89
CA SER A 81 9.33 -31.80 5.15
C SER A 81 8.05 -31.48 5.96
N PRO A 82 6.93 -32.17 5.71
CA PRO A 82 5.70 -32.01 6.48
C PRO A 82 5.77 -32.87 7.75
N SER A 83 5.53 -32.26 8.91
CA SER A 83 5.31 -33.01 10.14
C SER A 83 3.87 -32.77 10.58
N ASP A 84 3.04 -33.78 10.39
CA ASP A 84 1.79 -33.95 11.10
C ASP A 84 2.04 -33.92 12.61
N SER A 85 1.28 -33.12 13.34
CA SER A 85 0.79 -33.48 14.67
C SER A 85 -0.33 -32.56 15.10
N GLU A 86 -1.38 -33.23 15.54
CA GLU A 86 -2.73 -32.80 15.79
C GLU A 86 -2.89 -31.97 17.07
N ASN A 87 -4.10 -31.39 17.19
CA ASN A 87 -4.83 -31.07 18.43
C ASN A 87 -4.49 -29.78 19.21
N GLN A 88 -5.36 -28.77 19.09
CA GLN A 88 -6.44 -28.60 20.07
C GLN A 88 -7.45 -27.50 19.69
N THR A 89 -8.70 -27.89 19.81
CA THR A 89 -9.94 -27.13 19.94
C THR A 89 -9.79 -25.92 20.87
N GLU A 90 -10.32 -24.75 20.50
CA GLU A 90 -11.31 -24.00 21.30
C GLU A 90 -11.64 -22.63 20.70
N THR A 91 -12.87 -22.21 20.99
CA THR A 91 -13.65 -21.12 20.41
C THR A 91 -13.05 -19.73 20.73
N SER A 92 -12.95 -18.83 19.75
CA SER A 92 -13.25 -17.39 19.92
C SER A 92 -13.10 -16.63 18.60
N ALA A 93 -13.86 -15.55 18.50
CA ALA A 93 -14.14 -14.76 17.30
C ALA A 93 -12.98 -13.85 16.87
N HIS A 94 -12.34 -14.18 15.75
CA HIS A 94 -11.79 -13.24 14.75
C HIS A 94 -11.25 -14.07 13.56
N PRO A 95 -11.54 -13.77 12.29
CA PRO A 95 -10.74 -14.36 11.22
C PRO A 95 -9.35 -13.73 11.30
N GLU A 96 -8.41 -14.44 11.92
CA GLU A 96 -6.96 -14.21 11.78
C GLU A 96 -6.63 -14.25 10.28
N THR A 97 -6.50 -13.07 9.66
CA THR A 97 -6.13 -12.99 8.25
C THR A 97 -4.65 -13.31 8.14
N LYS A 98 -4.34 -14.60 7.98
CA LYS A 98 -3.02 -15.03 7.53
C LYS A 98 -2.70 -14.25 6.24
N GLN A 99 -1.68 -13.39 6.29
CA GLN A 99 -1.25 -12.62 5.13
C GLN A 99 -0.65 -13.61 4.11
N LEU A 100 -1.36 -13.79 3.00
CA LEU A 100 -0.91 -14.66 1.91
C LEU A 100 -0.01 -13.90 0.94
N SER A 101 0.95 -14.62 0.34
CA SER A 101 1.73 -14.08 -0.76
C SER A 101 0.86 -13.90 -2.02
N PHE A 102 1.29 -13.02 -2.94
CA PHE A 102 0.57 -12.81 -4.20
C PHE A 102 0.40 -14.11 -5.01
N ALA A 103 1.40 -14.99 -4.99
CA ALA A 103 1.35 -16.27 -5.67
C ALA A 103 0.28 -17.19 -5.08
N GLU A 104 0.17 -17.26 -3.75
CA GLU A 104 -0.89 -18.04 -3.07
C GLU A 104 -2.28 -17.48 -3.38
N VAL A 105 -2.45 -16.16 -3.35
CA VAL A 105 -3.73 -15.54 -3.70
C VAL A 105 -4.13 -15.90 -5.14
N LEU A 106 -3.18 -15.84 -6.07
CA LEU A 106 -3.45 -16.19 -7.46
C LEU A 106 -3.80 -17.67 -7.62
N GLN A 107 -3.14 -18.56 -6.89
CA GLN A 107 -3.47 -19.98 -6.89
C GLN A 107 -4.87 -20.23 -6.32
N LEU A 108 -5.25 -19.58 -5.21
CA LEU A 108 -6.59 -19.69 -4.65
C LEU A 108 -7.65 -19.25 -5.67
N VAL A 109 -7.39 -18.17 -6.41
CA VAL A 109 -8.29 -17.70 -7.48
C VAL A 109 -8.39 -18.73 -8.60
N GLN A 110 -7.27 -19.30 -9.05
CA GLN A 110 -7.27 -20.31 -10.12
C GLN A 110 -7.99 -21.60 -9.71
N GLU A 111 -7.85 -22.01 -8.45
CA GLU A 111 -8.51 -23.19 -7.89
C GLU A 111 -9.98 -22.92 -7.48
N GLY A 112 -10.45 -21.67 -7.59
CA GLY A 112 -11.79 -21.27 -7.20
C GLY A 112 -12.04 -21.29 -5.68
N LYS A 113 -10.96 -21.27 -4.88
CA LYS A 113 -11.02 -21.24 -3.42
C LYS A 113 -11.19 -19.81 -2.93
N GLU A 114 -11.82 -19.67 -1.76
CA GLU A 114 -12.10 -18.36 -1.18
C GLU A 114 -10.82 -17.69 -0.67
N VAL A 115 -10.67 -16.40 -0.97
CA VAL A 115 -9.53 -15.61 -0.49
C VAL A 115 -9.80 -15.20 0.97
N PRO A 116 -8.87 -15.48 1.90
CA PRO A 116 -9.04 -15.12 3.30
C PRO A 116 -9.18 -13.59 3.47
N GLY A 117 -10.04 -13.18 4.40
CA GLY A 117 -10.32 -11.76 4.69
C GLY A 117 -11.47 -11.16 3.87
N VAL A 118 -12.06 -11.90 2.93
CA VAL A 118 -13.25 -11.45 2.18
C VAL A 118 -14.52 -11.94 2.88
N THR A 119 -15.33 -11.00 3.39
CA THR A 119 -16.66 -11.33 3.93
C THR A 119 -17.69 -11.39 2.82
N LYS A 120 -18.34 -12.54 2.63
CA LYS A 120 -19.48 -12.66 1.72
C LYS A 120 -20.68 -11.98 2.36
N LEU A 121 -21.03 -10.80 1.86
CA LEU A 121 -22.28 -10.15 2.23
C LEU A 121 -23.44 -10.91 1.58
N ASP A 122 -24.42 -11.34 2.37
CA ASP A 122 -25.65 -11.94 1.84
C ASP A 122 -26.58 -10.84 1.30
N ILE A 123 -26.18 -10.23 0.19
CA ILE A 123 -26.98 -9.26 -0.53
C ILE A 123 -28.03 -9.98 -1.38
N LYS A 124 -29.30 -9.87 -0.97
CA LYS A 124 -30.43 -10.31 -1.79
C LYS A 124 -30.85 -9.18 -2.74
N PRO A 125 -31.09 -9.46 -4.03
CA PRO A 125 -31.65 -8.46 -4.93
C PRO A 125 -33.04 -8.09 -4.42
N SER A 126 -33.24 -6.80 -4.12
CA SER A 126 -34.53 -6.31 -3.63
C SER A 126 -35.64 -6.57 -4.66
N ASN A 127 -35.34 -6.56 -5.96
CA ASN A 127 -36.29 -6.74 -7.09
C ASN A 127 -37.61 -5.95 -6.96
N GLN A 128 -37.68 -4.98 -6.04
CA GLN A 128 -38.82 -4.12 -5.82
C GLN A 128 -38.88 -3.09 -6.95
N SER A 129 -40.09 -2.68 -7.30
CA SER A 129 -40.27 -1.58 -8.24
C SER A 129 -39.64 -0.30 -7.68
N PRO A 130 -39.06 0.56 -8.52
CA PRO A 130 -38.50 1.84 -8.08
C PRO A 130 -39.55 2.66 -7.31
N THR A 131 -39.12 3.31 -6.23
CA THR A 131 -39.99 4.25 -5.51
C THR A 131 -40.36 5.41 -6.45
N PRO A 132 -41.66 5.66 -6.69
CA PRO A 132 -42.07 6.77 -7.55
C PRO A 132 -41.71 8.10 -6.90
N SER A 133 -41.29 9.08 -7.71
CA SER A 133 -41.02 10.43 -7.23
C SER A 133 -42.30 11.09 -6.73
N GLN A 134 -42.29 11.54 -5.47
CA GLN A 134 -43.34 12.40 -4.89
C GLN A 134 -43.00 13.90 -5.00
N MET A 135 -41.83 14.22 -5.55
CA MET A 135 -41.35 15.60 -5.64
C MET A 135 -42.11 16.37 -6.72
N GLN A 136 -42.65 17.54 -6.37
CA GLN A 136 -43.25 18.43 -7.35
C GLN A 136 -42.17 18.93 -8.33
N GLN A 137 -42.43 18.77 -9.63
CA GLN A 137 -41.52 19.27 -10.66
C GLN A 137 -41.55 20.80 -10.66
N VAL A 138 -40.44 21.42 -10.28
CA VAL A 138 -40.27 22.88 -10.42
C VAL A 138 -40.31 23.21 -11.90
N ARG A 139 -41.33 23.98 -12.29
CA ARG A 139 -41.46 24.45 -13.67
C ARG A 139 -40.36 25.44 -13.97
N LYS A 140 -39.80 25.32 -15.16
CA LYS A 140 -38.85 26.28 -15.68
C LYS A 140 -39.59 27.59 -15.98
N PRO A 141 -38.94 28.74 -15.84
CA PRO A 141 -39.60 30.04 -16.03
C PRO A 141 -40.20 30.22 -17.44
N TRP A 142 -39.66 29.53 -18.45
CA TRP A 142 -40.22 29.52 -19.82
C TRP A 142 -41.46 28.62 -19.98
N GLU A 143 -41.75 27.73 -19.02
CA GLU A 143 -42.96 26.87 -19.03
C GLU A 143 -44.20 27.58 -18.46
N THR A 144 -44.02 28.75 -17.85
CA THR A 144 -45.08 29.58 -17.25
C THR A 144 -45.46 30.80 -18.08
N SER A 145 -44.71 31.13 -19.13
CA SER A 145 -44.85 32.39 -19.88
C SER A 145 -45.75 32.33 -21.12
N SER A 146 -46.52 31.25 -21.31
CA SER A 146 -47.58 31.18 -22.33
C SER A 146 -48.95 31.10 -21.67
N SER A 147 -49.53 32.25 -21.37
CA SER A 147 -50.98 32.47 -21.21
C SER A 147 -51.31 33.86 -21.72
#